data_AF-A0A937NWH1-F1
#
_entry.id   AF-A0A937NWH1-F1
#
_cell.length_a   1.000
_cell.length_b   1.000
_cell.length_c   1.000
_cell.angle_alpha   90.00
_cell.angle_beta   90.00
_cell.angle_gamma   90.00
#
_symmetry.space_group_name_H-M   'P 1'
#
loop_
_entity.id
_entity.type
_entity.pdbx_description
1 polymer ?
#
loop_
_entity_poly.entity_id
_entity_poly.type
_entity_poly.pdbx_seq_one_letter_code
_entity_poly.pdbx_strand_id
1 'polypeptide(L)'
;MTHLSRSAIMGLATLCTAALTAMGGDVTLTLDPARIYPGELATLQASMESSSYASFTLALPPDEHLLLVSREPGAVLLADGIYHQSHRWVVQAVSSGEVNWEGLYALVSTTQGMGGVAVAPATLTILPYPAHEESATPAPLPLPPSATASDTGRFIALVATIAVLCVALLAARRWRAQA
;
A
#
# COMPACT_ATOMS: atom_id res chain seq x y z
N MET A 1 -54.46 -51.50 26.06
CA MET A 1 -55.16 -51.80 24.80
C MET A 1 -55.47 -50.45 24.14
N THR A 2 -54.57 -49.94 23.27
CA THR A 2 -54.69 -50.00 21.78
C THR A 2 -55.91 -49.20 21.29
N HIS A 3 -55.85 -48.15 20.46
CA HIS A 3 -54.99 -47.88 19.31
C HIS A 3 -54.95 -46.37 18.96
N LEU A 4 -53.91 -46.01 18.22
CA LEU A 4 -53.54 -44.70 17.67
C LEU A 4 -54.66 -43.99 16.88
N SER A 5 -54.72 -42.67 17.04
CA SER A 5 -55.20 -41.75 16.01
C SER A 5 -54.02 -40.88 15.55
N ARG A 6 -53.49 -41.23 14.37
CA ARG A 6 -52.51 -40.47 13.59
C ARG A 6 -53.28 -39.42 12.79
N SER A 7 -52.97 -38.15 12.92
CA SER A 7 -53.39 -37.13 11.93
C SER A 7 -52.40 -35.98 11.87
N ALA A 8 -51.48 -36.13 10.91
CA ALA A 8 -50.94 -35.10 10.03
C ALA A 8 -50.48 -33.76 10.65
N ILE A 9 -49.26 -33.75 11.19
CA ILE A 9 -48.41 -32.55 11.16
C ILE A 9 -47.77 -32.53 9.78
N MET A 10 -48.48 -31.98 8.79
CA MET A 10 -47.96 -31.80 7.44
C MET A 10 -47.28 -30.43 7.40
N GLY A 11 -45.95 -30.47 7.53
CA GLY A 11 -45.08 -29.31 7.42
C GLY A 11 -45.20 -28.68 6.04
N LEU A 12 -45.55 -27.40 6.03
CA LEU A 12 -45.44 -26.54 4.86
C LEU A 12 -44.39 -25.46 5.17
N ALA A 13 -43.15 -25.92 5.33
CA ALA A 13 -41.99 -25.03 5.29
C ALA A 13 -41.71 -24.73 3.82
N THR A 14 -42.47 -23.79 3.27
CA THR A 14 -42.25 -23.23 1.94
C THR A 14 -40.91 -22.52 1.97
N LEU A 15 -39.84 -23.22 1.57
CA LEU A 15 -38.57 -22.58 1.24
C LEU A 15 -38.84 -21.65 0.05
N CYS A 16 -38.98 -20.36 0.33
CA CYS A 16 -38.82 -19.31 -0.66
C CYS A 16 -37.39 -19.37 -1.19
N THR A 17 -37.17 -20.18 -2.22
CA THR A 17 -36.02 -20.02 -3.11
C THR A 17 -36.32 -18.79 -3.96
N ALA A 18 -36.00 -17.61 -3.44
CA ALA A 18 -35.97 -16.42 -4.26
C ALA A 18 -34.90 -16.66 -5.32
N ALA A 19 -35.33 -16.94 -6.56
CA ALA A 19 -34.46 -16.89 -7.71
C ALA A 19 -33.86 -15.48 -7.75
N LEU A 20 -32.57 -15.36 -7.44
CA LEU A 20 -31.78 -14.19 -7.80
C LEU A 20 -31.77 -14.13 -9.32
N THR A 21 -32.80 -13.50 -9.91
CA THR A 21 -32.68 -12.97 -11.26
C THR A 21 -31.54 -11.95 -11.21
N ALA A 22 -30.42 -12.28 -11.85
CA ALA A 22 -29.32 -11.36 -12.08
C ALA A 22 -29.87 -10.17 -12.87
N MET A 23 -30.25 -9.11 -12.16
CA MET A 23 -30.74 -7.87 -12.74
C MET A 23 -29.55 -6.93 -12.92
N GLY A 24 -29.07 -6.83 -14.16
CA GLY A 24 -28.18 -5.76 -14.62
C GLY A 24 -26.71 -5.89 -14.24
N GLY A 25 -25.85 -5.81 -15.28
CA GLY A 25 -24.40 -5.57 -15.22
C GLY A 25 -23.55 -6.60 -14.49
N ASP A 26 -22.57 -7.19 -15.17
CA ASP A 26 -21.52 -7.96 -14.49
C ASP A 26 -20.63 -7.00 -13.68
N VAL A 27 -20.51 -7.25 -12.37
CA VAL A 27 -19.61 -6.50 -11.49
C VAL A 27 -18.28 -7.24 -11.41
N THR A 28 -17.24 -6.59 -11.89
CA THR A 28 -15.86 -7.10 -11.87
C THR A 28 -15.08 -6.48 -10.73
N LEU A 29 -14.21 -7.25 -10.09
CA LEU A 29 -13.29 -6.77 -9.05
C LEU A 29 -11.85 -6.96 -9.51
N THR A 30 -11.09 -5.89 -9.54
CA THR A 30 -9.67 -5.87 -9.91
C THR A 30 -8.83 -5.40 -8.73
N LEU A 31 -7.66 -6.00 -8.56
CA LEU A 31 -6.72 -5.73 -7.49
C LEU A 31 -5.37 -5.32 -8.08
N ASP A 32 -4.81 -4.21 -7.60
CA ASP A 32 -3.51 -3.70 -8.05
C ASP A 32 -2.71 -3.04 -6.91
N PRO A 33 -1.51 -3.53 -6.57
CA PRO A 33 -0.94 -4.83 -6.97
C PRO A 33 -1.58 -5.99 -6.18
N ALA A 34 -1.48 -7.22 -6.71
CA ALA A 34 -2.00 -8.44 -6.05
C ALA A 34 -1.07 -9.02 -4.95
N ARG A 35 0.15 -8.49 -4.84
CA ARG A 35 1.17 -8.89 -3.86
C ARG A 35 1.81 -7.65 -3.27
N ILE A 36 1.83 -7.56 -1.94
CA ILE A 36 2.39 -6.42 -1.19
C ILE A 36 3.11 -6.87 0.08
N TYR A 37 3.84 -5.97 0.74
CA TYR A 37 4.41 -6.15 2.07
C TYR A 37 3.63 -5.37 3.14
N PRO A 38 3.74 -5.72 4.44
CA PRO A 38 3.16 -4.92 5.51
C PRO A 38 3.64 -3.46 5.46
N GLY A 39 2.69 -2.52 5.52
CA GLY A 39 2.91 -1.09 5.37
C GLY A 39 2.62 -0.55 3.97
N GLU A 40 2.61 -1.40 2.94
CA GLU A 40 2.30 -1.00 1.57
C GLU A 40 0.79 -0.86 1.32
N LEU A 41 0.45 -0.15 0.23
CA LEU A 41 -0.92 0.08 -0.21
C LEU A 41 -1.27 -0.82 -1.38
N ALA A 42 -2.50 -1.32 -1.39
CA ALA A 42 -3.13 -1.93 -2.56
C ALA A 42 -4.45 -1.22 -2.89
N THR A 43 -4.78 -1.24 -4.18
CA THR A 43 -6.02 -0.68 -4.71
C THR A 43 -6.94 -1.82 -5.10
N LEU A 44 -8.15 -1.81 -4.56
CA LEU A 44 -9.26 -2.62 -5.04
C LEU A 44 -10.17 -1.73 -5.85
N GLN A 45 -10.56 -2.19 -7.04
CA GLN A 45 -11.49 -1.48 -7.88
C GLN A 45 -12.60 -2.43 -8.34
N ALA A 46 -13.83 -2.11 -7.97
CA ALA A 46 -15.01 -2.76 -8.53
C ALA A 46 -15.52 -1.93 -9.70
N SER A 47 -15.86 -2.56 -10.83
CA SER A 47 -16.39 -1.89 -12.02
C SER A 47 -17.60 -2.64 -12.57
N MET A 48 -18.57 -1.89 -13.07
CA MET A 48 -19.79 -2.42 -13.68
C MET A 48 -20.05 -1.73 -15.01
N GLU A 49 -20.44 -2.51 -16.00
CA GLU A 49 -20.89 -2.03 -17.30
C GLU A 49 -22.36 -2.40 -17.52
N SER A 50 -23.16 -1.47 -18.02
CA SER A 50 -24.59 -1.69 -18.23
C SER A 50 -25.13 -0.91 -19.42
N SER A 51 -26.02 -1.51 -20.21
CA SER A 51 -26.73 -0.85 -21.32
C SER A 51 -27.84 0.11 -20.85
N SER A 52 -28.17 0.11 -19.56
CA SER A 52 -29.12 1.03 -18.94
C SER A 52 -28.55 1.59 -17.65
N TYR A 53 -29.04 2.76 -17.23
CA TYR A 53 -28.58 3.36 -15.99
C TYR A 53 -28.84 2.41 -14.81
N ALA A 54 -27.76 2.07 -14.11
CA ALA A 54 -27.75 1.22 -12.94
C ALA A 54 -26.71 1.76 -11.96
N SER A 55 -26.98 1.59 -10.66
CA SER A 55 -26.00 1.87 -9.61
C SER A 55 -25.73 0.62 -8.80
N PHE A 56 -24.46 0.33 -8.48
CA PHE A 56 -24.12 -0.77 -7.59
C PHE A 56 -23.50 -0.30 -6.28
N THR A 57 -23.72 -1.08 -5.22
CA THR A 57 -23.02 -0.96 -3.94
C THR A 57 -22.38 -2.31 -3.60
N LEU A 58 -21.09 -2.28 -3.28
CA LEU A 58 -20.33 -3.42 -2.78
C LEU A 58 -19.77 -3.08 -1.40
N ALA A 59 -19.88 -4.02 -0.47
CA ALA A 59 -19.26 -3.92 0.85
C ALA A 59 -18.14 -4.96 0.94
N LEU A 60 -16.95 -4.50 1.31
CA LEU A 60 -15.83 -5.39 1.60
C LEU A 60 -15.93 -5.82 3.07
N PRO A 61 -15.84 -7.12 3.39
CA PRO A 61 -15.77 -7.58 4.76
C PRO A 61 -14.49 -7.03 5.42
N PRO A 62 -14.53 -6.73 6.73
CA PRO A 62 -13.33 -6.36 7.47
C PRO A 62 -12.37 -7.55 7.52
N ASP A 63 -11.08 -7.26 7.47
CA ASP A 63 -10.00 -8.26 7.53
C ASP A 63 -8.93 -7.80 8.53
N GLU A 64 -8.34 -8.73 9.28
CA GLU A 64 -7.34 -8.41 10.31
C GLU A 64 -5.97 -8.00 9.74
N HIS A 65 -5.70 -8.36 8.48
CA HIS A 65 -4.46 -8.04 7.78
C HIS A 65 -4.53 -6.71 7.02
N LEU A 66 -5.70 -6.07 6.94
CA LEU A 66 -5.91 -4.84 6.17
C LEU A 66 -6.56 -3.72 6.99
N LEU A 67 -6.04 -2.51 6.76
CA LEU A 67 -6.70 -1.27 7.14
C LEU A 67 -7.31 -0.63 5.90
N LEU A 68 -8.60 -0.27 5.96
CA LEU A 68 -9.20 0.59 4.93
C LEU A 68 -8.69 2.03 5.09
N VAL A 69 -7.99 2.53 4.07
CA VAL A 69 -7.41 3.88 4.05
C VAL A 69 -8.38 4.88 3.43
N SER A 70 -8.92 4.55 2.26
CA SER A 70 -9.89 5.41 1.58
C SER A 70 -10.92 4.61 0.79
N ARG A 71 -12.08 5.22 0.59
CA ARG A 71 -13.13 4.75 -0.31
C ARG A 71 -13.56 5.89 -1.21
N GLU A 72 -13.46 5.66 -2.51
CA GLU A 72 -13.73 6.65 -3.55
C GLU A 72 -14.83 6.10 -4.47
N PRO A 73 -16.04 6.69 -4.45
CA PRO A 73 -17.02 6.39 -5.48
C PRO A 73 -16.52 6.95 -6.81
N GLY A 74 -16.51 6.13 -7.86
CA GLY A 74 -16.24 6.56 -9.22
C GLY A 74 -17.43 7.29 -9.82
N ALA A 75 -17.15 8.21 -10.75
CA ALA A 75 -18.20 8.85 -11.53
C ALA A 75 -18.89 7.82 -12.42
N VAL A 76 -20.20 7.99 -12.63
CA VAL A 76 -20.93 7.26 -13.67
C VAL A 76 -20.64 7.93 -15.00
N LEU A 77 -20.10 7.18 -15.95
CA LEU A 77 -19.76 7.65 -17.29
C LEU A 77 -20.65 6.95 -18.31
N LEU A 78 -21.14 7.68 -19.31
CA LEU A 78 -21.82 7.11 -20.47
C LEU A 78 -20.89 7.24 -21.68
N ALA A 79 -20.41 6.11 -22.20
CA ALA A 79 -19.54 6.04 -23.37
C ALA A 79 -20.08 4.95 -24.32
N ASP A 80 -20.17 5.25 -25.61
CA ASP A 80 -20.63 4.29 -26.63
C ASP A 80 -21.98 3.60 -26.33
N GLY A 81 -22.87 4.31 -25.61
CA GLY A 81 -24.18 3.78 -25.20
C GLY A 81 -24.14 2.82 -24.01
N ILE A 82 -22.98 2.68 -23.35
CA ILE A 82 -22.77 1.87 -22.15
C ILE A 82 -22.48 2.77 -20.96
N TYR A 83 -23.19 2.52 -19.86
CA TYR A 83 -22.89 3.11 -18.56
C TYR A 83 -21.77 2.35 -17.89
N HIS A 84 -20.70 3.06 -17.54
CA HIS A 84 -19.60 2.57 -16.74
C HIS A 84 -19.69 3.18 -15.35
N GLN A 85 -19.61 2.35 -14.32
CA GLN A 85 -19.52 2.78 -12.94
C GLN A 85 -18.36 2.06 -12.27
N SER A 86 -17.63 2.74 -11.39
CA SER A 86 -16.60 2.12 -10.57
C SER A 86 -16.68 2.54 -9.11
N HIS A 87 -16.07 1.73 -8.25
CA HIS A 87 -15.77 2.05 -6.86
C HIS A 87 -14.34 1.64 -6.58
N ARG A 88 -13.60 2.50 -5.88
CA ARG A 88 -12.22 2.24 -5.50
C ARG A 88 -12.08 2.23 -3.98
N TRP A 89 -11.31 1.26 -3.49
CA TRP A 89 -10.84 1.20 -2.11
C TRP A 89 -9.32 1.18 -2.12
N VAL A 90 -8.72 1.98 -1.26
CA VAL A 90 -7.29 1.89 -0.96
C VAL A 90 -7.17 1.22 0.40
N VAL A 91 -6.42 0.13 0.45
CA VAL A 91 -6.16 -0.63 1.67
C VAL A 91 -4.68 -0.64 1.97
N GLN A 92 -4.33 -0.68 3.26
CA GLN A 92 -2.95 -0.82 3.72
C GLN A 92 -2.79 -2.17 4.42
N ALA A 93 -1.75 -2.92 4.06
CA ALA A 93 -1.39 -4.13 4.80
C ALA A 93 -0.85 -3.79 6.18
N VAL A 94 -1.38 -4.42 7.22
CA VAL A 94 -0.90 -4.25 8.61
C VAL A 94 -0.09 -5.45 9.11
N SER A 95 -0.30 -6.64 8.54
CA SER A 95 0.42 -7.85 8.88
C SER A 95 0.49 -8.80 7.68
N SER A 96 1.46 -9.70 7.67
CA SER A 96 1.59 -10.72 6.61
C SER A 96 0.44 -11.73 6.68
N GLY A 97 -0.01 -12.21 5.54
CA GLY A 97 -1.16 -13.10 5.46
C GLY A 97 -1.72 -13.17 4.04
N GLU A 98 -2.90 -13.76 3.92
CA GLU A 98 -3.64 -13.85 2.67
C GLU A 98 -5.06 -13.39 2.92
N VAL A 99 -5.52 -12.46 2.09
CA VAL A 99 -6.88 -11.92 2.17
C VAL A 99 -7.66 -12.41 0.98
N ASN A 100 -8.72 -13.15 1.25
CA ASN A 100 -9.55 -13.77 0.24
C ASN A 100 -10.97 -13.18 0.25
N TRP A 101 -11.35 -12.57 -0.86
CA TRP A 101 -12.69 -12.02 -1.06
C TRP A 101 -13.53 -12.99 -1.89
N GLU A 102 -13.97 -14.08 -1.26
CA GLU A 102 -14.91 -15.04 -1.84
C GLU A 102 -16.35 -14.73 -1.47
N GLY A 103 -17.29 -15.09 -2.35
CA GLY A 103 -18.72 -14.96 -2.08
C GLY A 103 -19.20 -13.52 -1.89
N LEU A 104 -18.50 -12.55 -2.47
CA LEU A 104 -18.93 -11.16 -2.47
C LEU A 104 -20.19 -10.98 -3.32
N TYR A 105 -21.10 -10.16 -2.82
CA TYR A 105 -22.33 -9.78 -3.53
C TYR A 105 -22.44 -8.26 -3.64
N ALA A 106 -22.63 -7.78 -4.86
CA ALA A 106 -22.97 -6.40 -5.14
C ALA A 106 -24.49 -6.25 -5.20
N LEU A 107 -25.02 -5.23 -4.53
CA LEU A 107 -26.42 -4.83 -4.68
C LEU A 107 -26.52 -3.85 -5.85
N VAL A 108 -27.22 -4.24 -6.90
CA VAL A 108 -27.45 -3.44 -8.10
C VAL A 108 -28.87 -2.89 -8.08
N SER A 109 -28.98 -1.58 -8.25
CA SER A 109 -30.24 -0.84 -8.33
C SER A 109 -30.44 -0.34 -9.75
N THR A 110 -31.55 -0.73 -10.37
CA THR A 110 -31.94 -0.34 -11.73
C THR A 110 -33.33 0.32 -11.70
N THR A 111 -33.76 0.86 -12.84
CA THR A 111 -35.14 1.36 -13.00
C THR A 111 -36.21 0.27 -12.86
N GLN A 112 -35.83 -1.01 -12.99
CA GLN A 112 -36.74 -2.16 -12.91
C GLN A 112 -36.76 -2.84 -11.54
N GLY A 113 -35.87 -2.45 -10.62
CA GLY A 113 -35.77 -3.02 -9.29
C GLY A 113 -34.34 -3.18 -8.80
N MET A 114 -34.21 -3.81 -7.63
CA MET A 114 -32.94 -4.10 -6.97
C MET A 114 -32.65 -5.61 -7.01
N GLY A 115 -31.41 -5.98 -7.34
CA GLY A 115 -30.95 -7.36 -7.39
C GLY A 115 -29.55 -7.54 -6.81
N GLY A 116 -29.22 -8.77 -6.42
CA GLY A 116 -27.87 -9.15 -6.03
C GLY A 116 -27.11 -9.74 -7.22
N VAL A 117 -25.88 -9.30 -7.43
CA VAL A 117 -24.95 -9.84 -8.43
C VAL A 117 -23.73 -10.40 -7.71
N ALA A 118 -23.38 -11.65 -8.00
CA ALA A 118 -22.18 -12.27 -7.47
C ALA A 118 -20.93 -11.64 -8.11
N VAL A 119 -19.94 -11.33 -7.30
CA VAL A 119 -18.66 -10.78 -7.76
C VAL A 119 -17.63 -11.90 -7.79
N ALA A 120 -16.80 -11.91 -8.84
CA ALA A 120 -15.73 -12.89 -8.97
C ALA A 120 -14.75 -12.79 -7.78
N PRO A 121 -14.23 -13.93 -7.30
CA PRO A 121 -13.32 -13.93 -6.16
C PRO A 121 -12.00 -13.24 -6.50
N ALA A 122 -11.41 -12.59 -5.49
CA ALA A 122 -10.10 -11.95 -5.60
C ALA A 122 -9.27 -12.24 -4.36
N THR A 123 -7.95 -12.35 -4.54
CA THR A 123 -7.02 -12.71 -3.47
C THR A 123 -5.84 -11.75 -3.45
N LEU A 124 -5.55 -11.19 -2.27
CA LEU A 124 -4.38 -10.35 -2.01
C LEU A 124 -3.41 -11.13 -1.12
N THR A 125 -2.16 -11.28 -1.58
CA THR A 125 -1.12 -11.94 -0.79
C THR A 125 -0.19 -10.89 -0.17
N ILE A 126 -0.06 -10.92 1.16
CA ILE A 126 0.81 -10.02 1.91
C ILE A 126 2.05 -10.79 2.36
N LEU A 127 3.18 -10.50 1.72
CA LEU A 127 4.44 -11.20 1.92
C LEU A 127 5.06 -10.83 3.27
N PRO A 128 5.63 -11.79 4.02
CA PRO A 128 6.42 -11.46 5.20
C PRO A 128 7.71 -10.74 4.82
N TYR A 129 8.21 -9.89 5.70
CA TYR A 129 9.58 -9.41 5.57
C TYR A 129 10.57 -10.57 5.72
N PRO A 130 11.65 -10.60 4.93
CA PRO A 130 12.69 -11.60 5.11
C PRO A 130 13.25 -11.47 6.53
N ALA A 131 13.41 -12.60 7.21
CA ALA A 131 14.12 -12.64 8.48
C ALA A 131 15.55 -12.14 8.23
N HIS A 132 15.86 -10.96 8.76
CA HIS A 132 17.24 -10.52 8.84
C HIS A 132 17.87 -11.18 10.07
N GLU A 133 19.14 -11.57 9.96
CA GLU A 133 19.91 -11.93 11.14
C GLU A 133 19.95 -10.72 12.06
N GLU A 134 19.19 -10.78 13.15
CA GLU A 134 19.27 -9.81 14.24
C GLU A 134 20.66 -9.94 14.87
N SER A 135 21.63 -9.20 14.33
CA SER A 135 22.92 -9.05 14.98
C SER A 135 22.68 -8.30 16.28
N ALA A 136 22.83 -9.01 17.40
CA ALA A 136 22.85 -8.42 18.74
C ALA A 136 23.98 -7.37 18.92
N THR A 137 24.89 -7.26 17.96
CA THR A 137 25.94 -6.24 17.92
C THR A 137 25.56 -5.18 16.88
N PRO A 138 25.19 -3.95 17.31
CA PRO A 138 24.94 -2.84 16.40
C PRO A 138 26.18 -2.58 15.55
N ALA A 139 26.00 -2.39 14.24
CA ALA A 139 27.08 -1.91 13.39
C ALA A 139 27.54 -0.53 13.90
N PRO A 140 28.85 -0.29 14.08
CA PRO A 140 29.34 1.01 14.52
C PRO A 140 29.01 2.06 13.46
N LEU A 141 28.57 3.25 13.91
CA LEU A 141 28.32 4.38 13.03
C LEU A 141 29.60 4.70 12.23
N PRO A 142 29.49 5.04 10.93
CA PRO A 142 30.64 5.48 10.17
C PRO A 142 31.28 6.68 10.87
N LEU A 143 32.55 6.54 11.24
CA LEU A 143 33.31 7.63 11.84
C LEU A 143 33.35 8.80 10.85
N PRO A 144 33.20 10.06 11.31
CA PRO A 144 33.43 11.20 10.46
C PRO A 144 34.83 11.07 9.84
N PRO A 145 35.02 11.46 8.56
CA PRO A 145 36.32 11.41 7.92
C PRO A 145 37.30 12.12 8.85
N SER A 146 38.34 11.39 9.28
CA SER A 146 39.35 11.93 10.18
C SER A 146 39.83 13.24 9.57
N ALA A 147 39.64 14.36 10.28
CA ALA A 147 40.24 15.62 9.91
C ALA A 147 41.74 15.32 9.72
N THR A 148 42.19 15.39 8.48
CA THR A 148 43.58 15.11 8.12
C THR A 148 44.48 15.89 9.07
N ALA A 149 45.44 15.17 9.65
CA ALA A 149 46.40 15.67 10.61
C ALA A 149 46.80 17.12 10.27
N SER A 150 46.58 17.98 11.26
CA SER A 150 46.76 19.42 11.26
C SER A 150 47.91 19.90 10.36
N ASP A 151 47.59 20.79 9.43
CA ASP A 151 48.49 21.57 8.56
C ASP A 151 49.47 22.48 9.33
N THR A 152 49.48 22.37 10.66
CA THR A 152 50.37 23.07 11.59
C THR A 152 51.85 22.79 11.29
N GLY A 153 52.21 21.60 10.82
CA GLY A 153 53.59 21.27 10.48
C GLY A 153 54.14 22.07 9.29
N ARG A 154 53.31 22.28 8.25
CA ARG A 154 53.67 23.10 7.08
C ARG A 154 53.70 24.58 7.42
N PHE A 155 52.78 25.04 8.27
CA PHE A 155 52.77 26.42 8.75
C PHE A 155 54.03 26.77 9.56
N ILE A 156 54.45 25.90 10.48
CA ILE A 156 55.68 26.11 11.27
C ILE A 156 56.92 26.17 10.37
N ALA A 157 57.02 25.28 9.38
CA ALA A 157 58.14 25.27 8.44
C ALA A 157 58.21 26.55 7.59
N LEU A 158 57.04 27.08 7.19
CA LEU A 158 56.95 28.33 6.42
C LEU A 158 57.34 29.55 7.27
N VAL A 159 56.88 29.62 8.51
CA VAL A 159 57.27 30.70 9.43
C VAL A 159 58.78 30.67 9.72
N ALA A 160 59.34 29.48 9.95
CA ALA A 160 60.78 29.33 10.22
C ALA A 160 61.63 29.75 9.02
N THR A 161 61.24 29.39 7.79
CA THR A 161 61.96 29.78 6.57
C THR A 161 61.91 31.28 6.32
N ILE A 162 60.77 31.94 6.52
CA ILE A 162 60.65 33.40 6.41
C ILE A 162 61.54 34.10 7.45
N ALA A 163 61.54 33.62 8.69
CA ALA A 163 62.38 34.21 9.75
C ALA A 163 63.88 34.13 9.41
N VAL A 164 64.36 32.98 8.92
CA VAL A 164 65.75 32.81 8.49
C VAL A 164 66.08 33.74 7.32
N LEU A 165 65.18 33.87 6.33
CA LEU A 165 65.37 34.78 5.20
C LEU A 165 65.48 36.25 5.64
N CYS A 166 64.62 36.68 6.56
CA CYS A 166 64.64 38.03 7.11
C CYS A 166 65.96 38.33 7.84
N VAL A 167 66.45 37.39 8.66
CA VAL A 167 67.72 37.53 9.37
C VAL A 167 68.89 37.62 8.37
N ALA A 168 68.91 36.76 7.35
CA ALA A 168 69.94 36.79 6.31
C ALA A 168 69.94 38.12 5.53
N LEU A 169 68.76 38.65 5.18
CA LEU A 169 68.63 39.94 4.50
C LEU A 169 69.09 41.10 5.39
N LEU A 170 68.76 41.10 6.68
CA LEU A 170 69.21 42.12 7.62
C LEU A 170 70.73 42.09 7.80
N ALA A 171 71.32 40.89 7.92
CA ALA A 171 72.78 40.73 7.98
C ALA A 171 73.47 41.25 6.71
N ALA A 172 72.94 40.90 5.53
CA ALA A 172 73.46 41.37 4.24
C ALA A 172 73.33 42.89 4.07
N ARG A 173 72.22 43.50 4.52
CA ARG A 173 72.08 44.97 4.51
C ARG A 173 73.06 45.65 5.46
N ARG A 174 73.31 45.07 6.63
CA ARG A 174 74.25 45.62 7.61
C ARG A 174 75.69 45.58 7.11
N TRP A 175 76.08 44.48 6.45
CA TRP A 175 77.40 44.36 5.81
C TRP A 175 77.60 45.41 4.70
N ARG A 176 76.59 45.64 3.86
CA ARG A 176 76.65 46.66 2.80
C ARG A 176 76.67 48.11 3.31
N ALA A 177 76.27 48.36 4.56
CA ALA A 177 76.33 49.69 5.16
C ALA A 177 77.67 49.97 5.87
N GLN A 178 78.52 48.95 6.03
CA GLN A 178 79.84 49.04 6.67
C GLN A 178 81.01 48.98 5.67
N ALA A 179 80.73 48.66 4.40
CA ALA A 179 81.66 48.73 3.27
C ALA A 179 81.46 50.04 2.51
#